data_AF-A0ABD0QG84-F1
#
_entry.id   AF-A0ABD0QG84-F1
#
_cell.length_a   1.000
_cell.length_b   1.000
_cell.length_c   1.000
_cell.angle_alpha   90.00
_cell.angle_beta   90.00
_cell.angle_gamma   90.00
#
_symmetry.space_group_name_H-M   'P 1'
#
loop_
_entity.id
_entity.type
_entity.pdbx_description
1 polymer ?
#
loop_
_entity_poly.entity_id
_entity_poly.type
_entity_poly.pdbx_seq_one_letter_code
_entity_poly.pdbx_strand_id
1 'polypeptide(L)' 'MFLLGSLYFDNTSHYEKEDDVIWPGQEHTYQWDVTSEVTPTAADPPCITYTYLSHVDIVKDYNTGLIGTMLICKK' A
#
# COMPACT_ATOMS: atom_id res chain seq x y z
N MET A 1 -1.79 -3.73 9.00
CA MET A 1 -1.51 -2.38 8.48
C MET A 1 -0.34 -2.54 7.54
N PHE A 2 -0.58 -2.53 6.23
CA PHE A 2 0.51 -2.67 5.25
C PHE A 2 1.23 -1.33 5.16
N LEU A 3 2.49 -1.30 5.61
CA LEU A 3 3.32 -0.10 5.73
C LEU A 3 4.43 -0.03 4.66
N LEU A 4 4.29 -0.76 3.54
CA LEU A 4 5.17 -0.62 2.39
C LEU A 4 4.83 0.71 1.69
N GLY A 5 5.82 1.60 1.54
CA GLY A 5 5.65 2.95 0.97
C GLY A 5 5.45 4.09 1.98
N SER A 6 5.87 3.93 3.24
CA SER A 6 5.90 5.02 4.23
C SER A 6 7.23 5.08 4.98
N LEU A 7 7.89 6.24 4.96
CA LEU A 7 9.17 6.51 5.64
C LEU A 7 9.05 6.36 7.17
N TYR A 8 9.20 5.14 7.66
CA TYR A 8 9.39 4.84 9.09
C TYR A 8 10.58 3.91 9.28
N PHE A 9 11.11 3.85 10.50
CA PHE A 9 12.26 3.01 10.82
C PHE A 9 11.83 1.55 10.93
N ASP A 10 11.79 0.85 9.81
CA ASP A 10 11.35 -0.53 9.64
C ASP A 10 12.52 -1.55 9.54
N ASN A 11 13.76 -1.08 9.66
CA ASN A 11 14.97 -1.91 9.60
C ASN A 11 15.08 -2.75 8.30
N THR A 12 14.47 -2.28 7.22
CA THR A 12 14.57 -2.83 5.86
C THR A 12 15.79 -2.27 5.13
N SER A 13 16.25 -2.97 4.09
CA SER A 13 17.45 -2.63 3.32
C SER A 13 17.26 -1.36 2.49
N HIS A 14 18.36 -0.72 2.07
CA HIS A 14 18.32 0.52 1.26
C HIS A 14 17.53 0.38 -0.06
N TYR A 15 17.34 -0.83 -0.58
CA TYR A 15 16.53 -1.11 -1.78
C TYR A 15 15.02 -1.07 -1.49
N GLU A 16 14.62 -1.40 -0.25
CA GLU A 16 13.25 -1.31 0.28
C GLU A 16 12.95 0.09 0.86
N LYS A 17 13.78 1.07 0.51
CA LYS A 17 13.58 2.51 0.78
C LYS A 17 13.59 3.36 -0.49
N GLU A 18 13.73 2.74 -1.66
CA GLU A 18 13.57 3.44 -2.94
C GLU A 18 12.09 3.58 -3.32
N ASP A 19 11.20 2.83 -2.67
CA ASP A 19 9.75 2.92 -2.75
C ASP A 19 9.18 4.02 -1.84
N ASP A 20 9.95 4.51 -0.87
CA ASP A 20 9.55 5.58 0.04
C ASP A 20 9.21 6.91 -0.69
N VAL A 21 9.93 7.22 -1.76
CA VAL A 21 9.70 8.41 -2.61
C VAL A 21 10.10 8.13 -4.05
N ILE A 22 9.12 8.04 -4.96
CA ILE A 22 9.37 7.95 -6.40
C ILE A 22 9.53 9.36 -6.98
N TRP A 23 10.74 9.68 -7.46
CA TRP A 23 11.03 10.97 -8.08
C TRP A 23 10.36 11.13 -9.45
N PRO A 24 10.03 12.36 -9.89
CA PRO A 24 9.47 12.59 -11.21
C PRO A 24 10.34 11.99 -12.33
N GLY A 25 9.73 11.19 -13.20
CA GLY A 25 10.42 10.50 -14.30
C GLY A 25 11.08 9.17 -13.91
N GLN A 26 10.83 8.67 -12.70
CA GLN A 26 11.16 7.30 -12.29
C GLN A 26 9.92 6.41 -12.31
N GLU A 27 10.14 5.11 -12.40
CA GLU A 27 9.11 4.08 -12.34
C GLU A 27 9.52 3.04 -11.30
N HIS A 28 8.56 2.62 -10.48
CA HIS A 28 8.76 1.57 -9.50
C HIS A 28 7.56 0.62 -9.52
N THR A 29 7.83 -0.69 -9.46
CA THR A 29 6.80 -1.72 -9.42
C THR A 29 6.67 -2.24 -8.00
N TYR A 30 5.52 -1.98 -7.37
CA TYR A 30 5.19 -2.57 -6.07
C TYR A 30 4.61 -3.97 -6.25
N GLN A 31 5.04 -4.90 -5.40
CA GLN A 31 4.47 -6.24 -5.32
C GLN A 31 3.91 -6.47 -3.92
N TRP A 32 2.62 -6.79 -3.84
CA TRP A 32 1.94 -7.12 -2.59
C TRP A 32 1.50 -8.58 -2.60
N ASP A 33 1.92 -9.34 -1.59
CA ASP A 33 1.48 -10.72 -1.41
C ASP A 33 0.22 -10.77 -0.54
N VAL A 34 -0.86 -11.33 -1.10
CA VAL A 34 -2.12 -11.54 -0.38
C VAL A 34 -2.04 -12.84 0.41
N THR A 35 -1.67 -12.74 1.69
CA THR A 35 -1.62 -13.89 2.60
C THR A 35 -3.01 -14.25 3.12
N SER A 36 -3.15 -15.45 3.69
CA SER A 36 -4.40 -15.92 4.30
C SER A 36 -4.87 -15.05 5.48
N GLU A 37 -3.97 -14.28 6.09
CA GLU A 37 -4.28 -13.38 7.21
C GLU A 37 -5.01 -12.10 6.76
N VAL A 38 -4.84 -11.71 5.49
CA VAL A 38 -5.44 -10.49 4.93
C VAL A 38 -6.56 -10.77 3.94
N THR A 39 -6.74 -12.06 3.63
CA THR A 39 -7.87 -12.58 2.87
C THR A 39 -9.12 -12.61 3.75
N PRO A 40 -10.31 -12.31 3.20
CA PRO A 40 -11.55 -12.36 3.97
C PRO A 40 -11.77 -13.76 4.59
N THR A 41 -12.04 -13.80 5.88
CA THR A 41 -12.36 -15.04 6.61
C THR A 41 -13.77 -15.54 6.26
N ALA A 42 -14.13 -16.75 6.69
CA ALA A 42 -15.46 -17.31 6.42
C ALA A 42 -16.61 -16.41 6.92
N ALA A 43 -16.40 -15.67 8.02
CA ALA A 43 -17.38 -14.75 8.59
C ALA A 43 -17.46 -13.39 7.87
N ASP A 44 -16.43 -13.04 7.09
CA ASP A 44 -16.35 -11.76 6.39
C ASP A 44 -17.20 -11.74 5.10
N PRO A 45 -17.51 -10.53 4.58
CA PRO A 45 -18.13 -10.38 3.26
C PRO A 45 -17.30 -11.04 2.14
N PRO A 46 -17.89 -11.27 0.95
CA PRO A 46 -17.18 -11.84 -0.20
C PRO A 46 -15.92 -11.07 -0.61
N CYS A 47 -15.90 -9.75 -0.39
CA CYS A 47 -14.75 -8.89 -0.61
C CYS A 47 -14.58 -7.91 0.56
N ILE A 48 -13.34 -7.65 0.92
CA ILE A 48 -12.95 -6.59 1.86
C ILE A 48 -12.37 -5.43 1.06
N THR A 49 -12.72 -4.22 1.49
CA THR A 49 -12.22 -2.97 0.88
C THR A 49 -11.02 -2.47 1.67
N TYR A 50 -9.89 -2.40 0.99
CA TYR A 50 -8.68 -1.73 1.42
C TYR A 50 -8.51 -0.42 0.65
N THR A 51 -7.61 0.43 1.14
CA THR A 51 -7.28 1.70 0.52
C THR A 51 -5.77 1.79 0.39
N TYR A 52 -5.29 2.20 -0.77
CA TYR A 52 -3.90 2.56 -0.99
C TYR A 52 -3.82 4.06 -1.26
N LEU A 53 -2.78 4.71 -0.75
CA LEU A 53 -2.56 6.14 -0.91
C LEU A 53 -1.07 6.44 -0.95
N SER A 54 -0.70 7.55 -1.60
CA SER A 54 0.67 8.05 -1.52
C SER A 54 0.93 8.61 -0.13
N HIS A 55 2.05 8.20 0.47
CA HIS A 55 2.41 8.55 1.85
C HIS A 55 3.67 9.44 1.91
N VAL A 56 4.04 10.10 0.79
CA VAL A 56 5.15 11.05 0.74
C VAL A 56 4.82 12.29 1.59
N ASP A 57 3.63 12.84 1.40
CA ASP A 57 3.05 13.87 2.27
C ASP A 57 1.55 13.59 2.38
N ILE A 58 1.14 12.92 3.46
CA ILE A 58 -0.25 12.45 3.65
C ILE A 58 -1.27 13.57 3.45
N VAL A 59 -0.97 14.79 3.93
CA VAL A 59 -1.91 15.92 3.84
C VAL A 59 -2.02 16.37 2.40
N LYS A 60 -0.89 16.58 1.73
CA LYS A 60 -0.88 17.05 0.35
C LYS A 60 -1.42 15.99 -0.59
N ASP A 61 -0.95 14.76 -0.48
CA ASP A 61 -1.25 13.65 -1.39
C ASP A 61 -2.72 13.21 -1.31
N TYR A 62 -3.30 13.23 -0.10
CA TYR A 62 -4.73 13.01 0.05
C TYR A 62 -5.55 14.13 -0.62
N ASN A 63 -5.17 15.39 -0.39
CA ASN A 63 -5.87 16.55 -0.94
C ASN A 63 -5.69 16.70 -2.46
N THR A 64 -4.62 16.16 -3.04
CA THR A 64 -4.42 16.09 -4.50
C THR A 64 -5.07 14.87 -5.14
N GLY A 65 -5.64 13.96 -4.34
CA GLY A 65 -6.40 12.80 -4.82
C GLY A 65 -5.54 11.58 -5.14
N LEU A 66 -4.33 11.46 -4.59
CA LEU A 66 -3.47 10.28 -4.71
C LEU A 66 -3.94 9.17 -3.75
N ILE A 67 -5.17 8.71 -3.95
CA ILE A 67 -5.86 7.69 -3.16
C ILE A 67 -6.70 6.79 -4.05
N GLY A 68 -6.69 5.49 -3.78
CA GLY A 68 -7.49 4.50 -4.51
C GLY A 68 -7.97 3.36 -3.63
N THR A 69 -9.01 2.66 -4.10
CA THR A 69 -9.59 1.49 -3.42
C THR A 69 -9.01 0.20 -3.98
N MET A 70 -8.64 -0.72 -3.09
CA MET A 70 -8.19 -2.07 -3.44
C MET A 70 -9.18 -3.07 -2.85
N LEU A 71 -9.78 -3.91 -3.69
CA LEU A 71 -10.69 -4.96 -3.23
C LEU A 71 -9.95 -6.29 -3.15
N ILE A 72 -9.95 -6.91 -1.98
CA ILE A 72 -9.45 -8.27 -1.80
C ILE A 72 -10.65 -9.18 -1.57
N CYS A 73 -10.84 -10.12 -2.48
CA CYS A 73 -11.99 -11.02 -2.50
C CYS A 73 -11.59 -12.46 -2.15
N LYS A 74 -12.58 -13.22 -1.70
CA LYS A 74 -12.49 -14.68 -1.62
C LYS A 74 -12.32 -15.26 -3.03
N LYS A 75 -11.67 -16.42 -3.10
CA LYS A 75 -11.52 -17.19 -4.33
C LYS A 75 -12.86 -17.75 -4.81
#